data_AF-A0A530YSG4-F1
#
_entry.id   AF-A0A530YSG4-F1
#
_cell.length_a   1.000
_cell.length_b   1.000
_cell.length_c   1.000
_cell.angle_alpha   90.00
_cell.angle_beta   90.00
_cell.angle_gamma   90.00
#
_symmetry.space_group_name_H-M   'P 1'
#
loop_
_entity.id
_entity.type
_entity.pdbx_description
1 polymer ?
#
loop_
_entity_poly.entity_id
_entity_poly.type
_entity_poly.pdbx_seq_one_letter_code
_entity_poly.pdbx_strand_id
1 'polypeptide(L)'
;AHKEAGTLASILGLVTLLVTASGVFGEMQVALNEIWKVQPGGTSISRLVRARAASLGLVAALGFLLLVSLVVSAAISALADIINAYLPFGTLILSAINGIVSFALIALLFAAIYKVLPDRALQWRDVGVGAVATASLFTIGKSLIGWYIGTSALASSYGAAGALLVVLLWVFYSSEIFLLGAEFTRAYSVRYGSRSDLEATIEASKSPAEAGDGGHDRKV
;
A
#
# COMPACT_ATOMS: atom_id res chain seq x y z
N ALA A 1 44.74 1.35 -1.95
CA ALA A 1 44.04 1.19 -0.66
C ALA A 1 42.64 1.84 -0.62
N HIS A 2 42.45 3.13 -0.93
CA HIS A 2 41.13 3.79 -0.79
C HIS A 2 40.00 3.33 -1.73
N LYS A 3 40.29 2.86 -2.94
CA LYS A 3 39.26 2.37 -3.88
C LYS A 3 38.60 1.06 -3.42
N GLU A 4 39.36 0.14 -2.82
CA GLU A 4 38.84 -1.16 -2.38
C GLU A 4 37.93 -1.03 -1.15
N ALA A 5 38.28 -0.13 -0.21
CA ALA A 5 37.43 0.17 0.94
C ALA A 5 36.09 0.82 0.52
N GLY A 6 36.10 1.70 -0.50
CA GLY A 6 34.89 2.30 -1.05
C GLY A 6 34.00 1.27 -1.78
N THR A 7 34.59 0.36 -2.55
CA THR A 7 33.85 -0.72 -3.22
C THR A 7 33.26 -1.71 -2.21
N LEU A 8 34.02 -2.12 -1.19
CA LEU A 8 33.52 -3.00 -0.12
C LEU A 8 32.40 -2.34 0.69
N ALA A 9 32.55 -1.07 1.07
CA ALA A 9 31.50 -0.32 1.75
C ALA A 9 30.22 -0.20 0.89
N SER A 10 30.36 0.01 -0.42
CA SER A 10 29.22 0.08 -1.35
C SER A 10 28.52 -1.27 -1.48
N ILE A 11 29.27 -2.37 -1.58
CA ILE A 11 28.71 -3.73 -1.63
C ILE A 11 27.99 -4.06 -0.33
N LEU A 12 28.62 -3.80 0.82
CA LEU A 12 28.02 -4.03 2.13
C LEU A 12 26.76 -3.18 2.34
N GLY A 13 26.79 -1.91 1.93
CA GLY A 13 25.64 -1.01 1.97
C GLY A 13 24.50 -1.52 1.10
N LEU A 14 24.79 -1.97 -0.12
CA LEU A 14 23.81 -2.54 -1.03
C LEU A 14 23.18 -3.82 -0.48
N VAL A 15 24.00 -4.75 0.04
CA VAL A 15 23.50 -6.00 0.64
C VAL A 15 22.63 -5.70 1.86
N THR A 16 23.09 -4.81 2.75
CA THR A 16 22.32 -4.40 3.94
C THR A 16 20.98 -3.80 3.53
N LEU A 17 20.98 -2.92 2.53
CA LEU A 17 19.76 -2.29 2.00
C LEU A 17 18.79 -3.33 1.43
N LEU A 18 19.28 -4.27 0.62
CA LEU A 18 18.46 -5.33 0.04
C LEU A 18 17.85 -6.26 1.11
N VAL A 19 18.62 -6.62 2.13
CA VAL A 19 18.14 -7.47 3.23
C VAL A 19 17.10 -6.71 4.07
N THR A 20 17.38 -5.47 4.44
CA THR A 20 16.47 -4.66 5.26
C THR A 20 15.17 -4.37 4.52
N ALA A 21 15.25 -3.97 3.25
CA ALA A 21 14.07 -3.76 2.41
C ALA A 21 13.24 -5.04 2.27
N SER A 22 13.89 -6.18 2.01
CA SER A 22 13.20 -7.47 1.93
C SER A 22 12.50 -7.87 3.23
N GLY A 23 13.06 -7.51 4.39
CA GLY A 23 12.43 -7.74 5.69
C GLY A 23 11.12 -6.96 5.84
N VAL A 24 11.15 -5.65 5.53
CA VAL A 24 9.96 -4.77 5.59
C VAL A 24 8.83 -5.28 4.69
N PHE A 25 9.15 -5.72 3.46
CA PHE A 25 8.14 -6.31 2.58
C PHE A 25 7.58 -7.64 3.09
N GLY A 26 8.38 -8.43 3.80
CA GLY A 26 7.92 -9.65 4.46
C GLY A 26 6.86 -9.35 5.51
N GLU A 27 7.12 -8.38 6.39
CA GLU A 27 6.16 -7.93 7.40
C GLU A 27 4.88 -7.37 6.78
N MET A 28 4.99 -6.57 5.71
CA MET A 28 3.84 -6.05 4.98
C MET A 28 2.96 -7.17 4.40
N GLN A 29 3.55 -8.26 3.90
CA GLN A 29 2.81 -9.44 3.44
C GLN A 29 2.11 -10.16 4.58
N VAL A 30 2.79 -10.32 5.74
CA VAL A 30 2.21 -10.95 6.93
C VAL A 30 1.00 -10.15 7.42
N ALA A 31 1.13 -8.83 7.57
CA ALA A 31 0.05 -7.95 8.01
C ALA A 31 -1.16 -8.00 7.06
N LEU A 32 -0.93 -7.98 5.73
CA LEU A 32 -2.02 -8.14 4.78
C LEU A 32 -2.67 -9.53 4.86
N ASN A 33 -1.88 -10.60 4.97
CA ASN A 33 -2.43 -11.95 5.06
C ASN A 33 -3.28 -12.14 6.33
N GLU A 34 -2.90 -11.49 7.43
CA GLU A 34 -3.66 -11.43 8.67
C GLU A 34 -4.99 -10.69 8.50
N ILE A 35 -4.96 -9.47 7.91
CA ILE A 35 -6.17 -8.71 7.55
C ILE A 35 -7.11 -9.60 6.72
N TRP A 36 -6.59 -10.25 5.69
CA TRP A 36 -7.37 -11.10 4.79
C TRP A 36 -7.73 -12.48 5.36
N LYS A 37 -7.33 -12.80 6.60
CA LYS A 37 -7.53 -14.10 7.28
C LYS A 37 -7.17 -15.30 6.40
N VAL A 38 -6.08 -15.20 5.65
CA VAL A 38 -5.62 -16.31 4.79
C VAL A 38 -4.89 -17.31 5.67
N GLN A 39 -5.42 -18.54 5.78
CA GLN A 39 -4.72 -19.62 6.48
C GLN A 39 -3.43 -19.98 5.72
N PRO A 40 -2.29 -20.15 6.40
CA PRO A 40 -0.99 -20.41 5.76
C PRO A 40 -0.94 -21.83 5.15
N GLY A 41 -1.50 -21.99 3.95
CA GLY A 41 -1.45 -23.24 3.18
C GLY A 41 -0.25 -23.27 2.22
N GLY A 42 0.83 -23.96 2.58
CA GLY A 42 1.94 -24.24 1.66
C GLY A 42 3.29 -24.43 2.34
N THR A 43 4.13 -25.32 1.77
CA THR A 43 5.47 -25.69 2.26
C THR A 43 6.45 -24.51 2.26
N SER A 44 7.38 -24.50 3.24
CA SER A 44 8.31 -23.41 3.57
C SER A 44 9.07 -22.79 2.37
N ILE A 45 9.48 -23.62 1.40
CA ILE A 45 10.25 -23.17 0.23
C ILE A 45 9.38 -22.43 -0.80
N SER A 46 8.16 -22.91 -1.07
CA SER A 46 7.23 -22.26 -2.01
C SER A 46 6.79 -20.87 -1.50
N ARG A 47 6.65 -20.74 -0.17
CA ARG A 47 6.32 -19.48 0.51
C ARG A 47 7.45 -18.47 0.39
N LEU A 48 8.70 -18.90 0.56
CA LEU A 48 9.87 -18.03 0.43
C LEU A 48 10.02 -17.51 -1.02
N VAL A 49 9.90 -18.40 -2.01
CA VAL A 49 9.98 -18.02 -3.43
C VAL A 49 8.84 -17.07 -3.82
N ARG A 50 7.61 -17.34 -3.37
CA ARG A 50 6.46 -16.49 -3.66
C ARG A 50 6.54 -15.13 -2.97
N ALA A 51 7.00 -15.09 -1.72
CA ALA A 51 7.25 -13.84 -1.00
C ALA A 51 8.30 -12.96 -1.68
N ARG A 52 9.34 -13.58 -2.26
CA ARG A 52 10.38 -12.90 -3.04
C ARG A 52 9.87 -12.46 -4.42
N ALA A 53 9.04 -13.26 -5.07
CA ALA A 53 8.39 -12.87 -6.33
C ALA A 53 7.41 -11.72 -6.12
N ALA A 54 6.68 -11.69 -5.00
CA ALA A 54 5.77 -10.61 -4.64
C ALA A 54 6.53 -9.32 -4.33
N SER A 55 7.64 -9.39 -3.59
CA SER A 55 8.47 -8.20 -3.31
C SER A 55 9.15 -7.67 -4.58
N LEU A 56 9.69 -8.54 -5.44
CA LEU A 56 10.23 -8.15 -6.75
C LEU A 56 9.16 -7.56 -7.66
N GLY A 57 7.98 -8.18 -7.70
CA GLY A 57 6.83 -7.69 -8.48
C GLY A 57 6.35 -6.32 -8.00
N LEU A 58 6.33 -6.09 -6.69
CA LEU A 58 5.97 -4.80 -6.12
C LEU A 58 7.03 -3.73 -6.43
N VAL A 59 8.31 -4.05 -6.27
CA VAL A 59 9.41 -3.13 -6.62
C VAL A 59 9.38 -2.80 -8.13
N ALA A 60 9.15 -3.80 -8.98
CA ALA A 60 9.01 -3.62 -10.42
C ALA A 60 7.77 -2.76 -10.76
N ALA A 61 6.63 -3.00 -10.13
CA ALA A 61 5.41 -2.22 -10.32
C ALA A 61 5.58 -0.76 -9.88
N LEU A 62 6.22 -0.54 -8.72
CA LEU A 62 6.58 0.79 -8.22
C LEU A 62 7.53 1.50 -9.20
N GLY A 63 8.59 0.81 -9.65
CA GLY A 63 9.55 1.36 -10.60
C GLY A 63 8.88 1.71 -11.94
N PHE A 64 8.04 0.82 -12.46
CA PHE A 64 7.27 1.06 -13.68
C PHE A 64 6.32 2.25 -13.53
N LEU A 65 5.58 2.32 -12.43
CA LEU A 65 4.68 3.46 -12.14
C LEU A 65 5.44 4.78 -12.05
N LEU A 66 6.65 4.79 -11.46
CA LEU A 66 7.49 5.98 -11.41
C LEU A 66 7.94 6.41 -12.81
N LEU A 67 8.34 5.48 -13.68
CA LEU A 67 8.69 5.78 -15.06
C LEU A 67 7.49 6.35 -15.83
N VAL A 68 6.32 5.74 -15.70
CA VAL A 68 5.08 6.24 -16.31
C VAL A 68 4.75 7.65 -15.76
N SER A 69 4.84 7.84 -14.44
CA SER A 69 4.63 9.13 -13.80
C SER A 69 5.56 10.21 -14.37
N LEU A 70 6.84 9.87 -14.55
CA LEU A 70 7.84 10.78 -15.09
C LEU A 70 7.53 11.13 -16.54
N VAL A 71 7.24 10.13 -17.38
CA VAL A 71 6.92 10.34 -18.79
C VAL A 71 5.68 11.21 -18.94
N VAL A 72 4.61 10.92 -18.19
CA VAL A 72 3.37 11.71 -18.25
C VAL A 72 3.60 13.12 -17.74
N SER A 73 4.34 13.29 -16.63
CA SER A 73 4.67 14.62 -16.11
C SER A 73 5.51 15.43 -17.10
N ALA A 74 6.51 14.81 -17.72
CA ALA A 74 7.34 15.44 -18.74
C ALA A 74 6.54 15.82 -19.98
N ALA A 75 5.62 14.96 -20.43
CA ALA A 75 4.74 15.25 -21.55
C ALA A 75 3.79 16.42 -21.25
N ILE A 76 3.20 16.45 -20.05
CA ILE A 76 2.34 17.57 -19.60
C ILE A 76 3.15 18.87 -19.55
N SER A 77 4.35 18.84 -18.98
CA SER A 77 5.22 20.02 -18.90
C SER A 77 5.68 20.50 -20.28
N ALA A 78 5.98 19.60 -21.21
CA ALA A 78 6.35 19.97 -22.58
C ALA A 78 5.20 20.63 -23.36
N LEU A 79 3.96 20.24 -23.07
CA LEU A 79 2.76 20.86 -23.65
C LEU A 79 2.35 22.16 -22.94
N ALA A 80 2.96 22.50 -21.81
CA ALA A 80 2.60 23.67 -21.00
C ALA A 80 2.72 24.98 -21.76
N ASP A 81 3.81 25.14 -22.53
CA ASP A 81 4.08 26.39 -23.24
C ASP A 81 3.06 26.64 -24.36
N ILE A 82 2.63 25.57 -25.04
CA ILE A 82 1.61 25.63 -26.10
C ILE A 82 0.24 25.95 -25.48
N ILE A 83 -0.12 25.28 -24.38
CA ILE A 83 -1.43 25.47 -23.75
C ILE A 83 -1.55 26.86 -23.14
N ASN A 84 -0.48 27.37 -22.50
CA ASN A 84 -0.46 28.71 -21.92
C ASN A 84 -0.53 29.82 -22.98
N ALA A 85 -0.10 29.56 -24.22
CA ALA A 85 -0.18 30.53 -25.31
C ALA A 85 -1.61 30.72 -25.85
N TYR A 86 -2.48 29.71 -25.75
CA TYR A 86 -3.82 29.74 -26.36
C TYR A 86 -4.98 29.82 -25.34
N LEU A 87 -4.77 29.48 -24.06
CA LEU A 87 -5.81 29.48 -23.04
C LEU A 87 -5.46 30.42 -21.87
N PRO A 88 -6.30 31.42 -21.56
CA PRO A 88 -6.24 32.05 -20.24
C PRO A 88 -6.54 30.96 -19.19
N PHE A 89 -5.75 30.91 -18.12
CA PHE A 89 -5.75 29.86 -17.07
C PHE A 89 -5.14 28.49 -17.43
N GLY A 90 -4.32 28.40 -18.49
CA GLY A 90 -3.62 27.15 -18.86
C GLY A 90 -2.86 26.50 -17.69
N THR A 91 -2.16 27.29 -16.86
CA THR A 91 -1.42 26.80 -15.69
C THR A 91 -2.29 26.09 -14.65
N LEU A 92 -3.51 26.59 -14.41
CA LEU A 92 -4.46 25.98 -13.46
C LEU A 92 -4.97 24.63 -13.99
N ILE A 93 -5.27 24.56 -15.29
CA ILE A 93 -5.72 23.34 -15.96
C ILE A 93 -4.61 22.29 -15.94
N LEU A 94 -3.37 22.67 -16.27
CA LEU A 94 -2.23 21.75 -16.22
C LEU A 94 -1.97 21.23 -14.81
N SER A 95 -2.05 22.10 -13.80
CA SER A 95 -1.91 21.69 -12.40
C SER A 95 -3.00 20.70 -12.00
N ALA A 96 -4.26 20.94 -12.39
CA ALA A 96 -5.37 20.02 -12.15
C ALA A 96 -5.17 18.66 -12.85
N ILE A 97 -4.73 18.66 -14.11
CA ILE A 97 -4.43 17.42 -14.86
C ILE A 97 -3.31 16.65 -14.17
N ASN A 98 -2.21 17.31 -13.80
CA ASN A 98 -1.11 16.66 -13.09
C ASN A 98 -1.57 16.08 -11.74
N GLY A 99 -2.41 16.81 -11.01
CA GLY A 99 -3.05 16.35 -9.78
C GLY A 99 -3.90 15.09 -9.98
N ILE A 100 -4.75 15.08 -11.01
CA ILE A 100 -5.60 13.92 -11.36
C ILE A 100 -4.75 12.73 -11.76
N VAL A 101 -3.73 12.92 -12.61
CA VAL A 101 -2.80 11.87 -13.02
C VAL A 101 -2.06 11.31 -11.82
N SER A 102 -1.52 12.17 -10.96
CA SER A 102 -0.83 11.78 -9.73
C SER A 102 -1.74 10.96 -8.81
N PHE A 103 -2.98 11.41 -8.63
CA PHE A 103 -3.98 10.68 -7.87
C PHE A 103 -4.28 9.30 -8.47
N ALA A 104 -4.49 9.24 -9.79
CA ALA A 104 -4.76 8.00 -10.51
C ALA A 104 -3.59 7.00 -10.40
N LEU A 105 -2.35 7.48 -10.45
CA LEU A 105 -1.15 6.66 -10.26
C LEU A 105 -1.07 6.12 -8.83
N ILE A 106 -1.38 6.93 -7.82
CA ILE A 106 -1.43 6.49 -6.41
C ILE A 106 -2.54 5.45 -6.21
N ALA A 107 -3.72 5.68 -6.79
CA ALA A 107 -4.81 4.72 -6.73
C ALA A 107 -4.44 3.40 -7.44
N LEU A 108 -3.84 3.46 -8.63
CA LEU A 108 -3.34 2.28 -9.33
C LEU A 108 -2.28 1.55 -8.52
N LEU A 109 -1.41 2.27 -7.82
CA LEU A 109 -0.40 1.68 -6.95
C LEU A 109 -1.04 0.89 -5.81
N PHE A 110 -1.95 1.50 -5.05
CA PHE A 110 -2.64 0.80 -3.96
C PHE A 110 -3.47 -0.36 -4.48
N ALA A 111 -4.13 -0.21 -5.64
CA ALA A 111 -4.85 -1.29 -6.29
C ALA A 111 -3.92 -2.46 -6.66
N ALA A 112 -2.74 -2.17 -7.22
CA ALA A 112 -1.75 -3.18 -7.52
C ALA A 112 -1.24 -3.86 -6.25
N ILE A 113 -0.94 -3.10 -5.19
CA ILE A 113 -0.53 -3.66 -3.90
C ILE A 113 -1.61 -4.60 -3.34
N TYR A 114 -2.84 -4.12 -3.21
CA TYR A 114 -3.94 -4.91 -2.64
C TYR A 114 -4.34 -6.10 -3.50
N LYS A 115 -4.02 -6.11 -4.80
CA LYS A 115 -4.32 -7.23 -5.69
C LYS A 115 -3.18 -8.23 -5.82
N VAL A 116 -1.94 -7.75 -5.86
CA VAL A 116 -0.75 -8.57 -6.12
C VAL A 116 -0.18 -9.17 -4.83
N LEU A 117 -0.26 -8.46 -3.70
CA LEU A 117 0.28 -8.98 -2.45
C LEU A 117 -0.52 -10.14 -1.83
N PRO A 118 -1.86 -10.12 -1.79
CA PRO A 118 -2.60 -11.21 -1.18
C PRO A 118 -2.44 -12.50 -2.00
N ASP A 119 -2.23 -13.62 -1.32
CA ASP A 119 -2.13 -14.95 -1.93
C ASP A 119 -3.46 -15.48 -2.51
N ARG A 120 -4.46 -14.60 -2.69
CA ARG A 120 -5.82 -14.89 -3.14
C ARG A 120 -6.25 -13.93 -4.24
N ALA A 121 -6.90 -14.47 -5.27
CA ALA A 121 -7.46 -13.68 -6.35
C ALA A 121 -8.62 -12.80 -5.84
N LEU A 122 -8.41 -11.48 -5.80
CA LEU A 122 -9.44 -10.48 -5.52
C LEU A 122 -10.02 -9.92 -6.83
N GLN A 123 -11.33 -9.69 -6.86
CA GLN A 123 -11.99 -9.05 -8.00
C GLN A 123 -11.58 -7.57 -8.11
N TRP A 124 -11.35 -7.10 -9.34
CA TRP A 124 -10.88 -5.72 -9.61
C TRP A 124 -11.86 -4.63 -9.12
N ARG A 125 -13.16 -4.95 -9.03
CA ARG A 125 -14.20 -4.01 -8.58
C ARG A 125 -14.08 -3.68 -7.10
N ASP A 126 -13.82 -4.68 -6.26
CA ASP A 126 -13.71 -4.51 -4.80
C ASP A 126 -12.41 -3.76 -4.44
N VAL A 127 -11.33 -4.10 -5.14
CA VAL A 127 -10.01 -3.47 -4.96
C VAL A 127 -10.03 -2.00 -5.41
N GLY A 128 -10.80 -1.67 -6.46
CA GLY A 128 -10.87 -0.30 -6.98
C GLY A 128 -11.42 0.70 -5.97
N VAL A 129 -12.50 0.34 -5.25
CA VAL A 129 -13.11 1.22 -4.24
C VAL A 129 -12.17 1.45 -3.07
N GLY A 130 -11.53 0.38 -2.59
CA GLY A 130 -10.52 0.46 -1.54
C GLY A 130 -9.32 1.31 -1.94
N ALA A 131 -8.77 1.09 -3.14
CA ALA A 131 -7.63 1.83 -3.64
C ALA A 131 -7.91 3.33 -3.83
N VAL A 132 -9.11 3.69 -4.29
CA VAL A 132 -9.52 5.10 -4.40
C VAL A 132 -9.65 5.74 -3.02
N ALA A 133 -10.27 5.05 -2.06
CA ALA A 133 -10.36 5.55 -0.68
C ALA A 133 -8.96 5.77 -0.07
N THR A 134 -8.08 4.77 -0.18
CA THR A 134 -6.69 4.86 0.29
C THR A 134 -5.93 5.99 -0.41
N ALA A 135 -6.06 6.13 -1.73
CA ALA A 135 -5.40 7.18 -2.49
C ALA A 135 -5.86 8.59 -2.09
N SER A 136 -7.15 8.76 -1.76
CA SER A 136 -7.68 10.01 -1.22
C SER A 136 -7.08 10.34 0.14
N LEU A 137 -7.07 9.37 1.07
CA LEU A 137 -6.44 9.57 2.38
C LEU A 137 -4.94 9.89 2.22
N PHE A 138 -4.24 9.15 1.35
CA PHE A 138 -2.81 9.34 1.12
C PHE A 138 -2.51 10.73 0.53
N THR A 139 -3.35 11.20 -0.40
CA THR A 139 -3.23 12.53 -1.02
C THR A 139 -3.50 13.66 -0.03
N ILE A 140 -4.48 13.49 0.86
CA ILE A 140 -4.75 14.44 1.94
C ILE A 140 -3.57 14.49 2.90
N GLY A 141 -3.09 13.32 3.32
CA GLY A 141 -1.98 13.21 4.25
C GLY A 141 -0.67 13.77 3.76
N LYS A 142 -0.30 13.48 2.50
CA LYS A 142 0.92 14.08 1.92
C LYS A 142 0.84 15.60 1.91
N SER A 143 -0.35 16.14 1.63
CA SER A 143 -0.60 17.58 1.59
C SER A 143 -0.55 18.18 2.99
N LEU A 144 -1.14 17.52 3.99
CA LEU A 144 -1.09 17.93 5.39
C LEU A 144 0.33 17.94 5.94
N ILE A 145 1.12 16.89 5.68
CA ILE A 145 2.51 16.83 6.13
C ILE A 145 3.35 17.88 5.40
N GLY A 146 3.16 18.05 4.08
CA GLY A 146 3.83 19.10 3.31
C GLY A 146 3.52 20.50 3.83
N TRP A 147 2.25 20.78 4.12
CA TRP A 147 1.83 22.04 4.73
C TRP A 147 2.39 22.23 6.14
N TYR A 148 2.33 21.20 6.98
CA TYR A 148 2.87 21.23 8.33
C TYR A 148 4.36 21.53 8.35
N ILE A 149 5.16 20.85 7.51
CA ILE A 149 6.61 21.12 7.38
C ILE A 149 6.85 22.52 6.81
N GLY A 150 6.10 22.92 5.78
CA GLY A 150 6.26 24.23 5.14
C GLY A 150 5.93 25.41 6.05
N THR A 151 5.08 25.21 7.06
CA THR A 151 4.63 26.27 7.99
C THR A 151 5.32 26.20 9.35
N SER A 152 5.89 25.04 9.72
CA SER A 152 6.45 24.83 11.06
C SER A 152 7.93 25.18 11.14
N ALA A 153 8.29 26.00 12.13
CA ALA A 153 9.67 26.26 12.56
C ALA A 153 10.41 25.02 13.13
N LEU A 154 9.82 23.82 13.08
CA LEU A 154 10.38 22.57 13.62
C LEU A 154 11.73 22.19 12.97
N ALA A 155 11.93 22.56 11.71
CA ALA A 155 13.25 22.45 11.06
C ALA A 155 14.30 23.36 11.73
N SER A 156 13.89 24.53 12.25
CA SER A 156 14.79 25.51 12.87
C SER A 156 15.11 25.22 14.33
N SER A 157 14.18 24.64 15.11
CA SER A 157 14.40 24.41 16.55
C SER A 157 15.00 23.04 16.89
N TYR A 158 14.75 22.00 16.08
CA TYR A 158 15.21 20.63 16.34
C TYR A 158 16.22 20.10 15.31
N GLY A 159 16.55 20.89 14.28
CA GLY A 159 17.57 20.55 13.29
C GLY A 159 17.44 19.13 12.74
N ALA A 160 18.53 18.35 12.82
CA ALA A 160 18.57 16.96 12.34
C ALA A 160 17.56 16.02 13.05
N ALA A 161 17.25 16.25 14.32
CA ALA A 161 16.26 15.45 15.05
C ALA A 161 14.84 15.69 14.53
N GLY A 162 14.54 16.91 14.08
CA GLY A 162 13.27 17.26 13.43
C GLY A 162 13.07 16.50 12.12
N ALA A 163 14.12 16.38 11.30
CA ALA A 163 14.07 15.61 10.05
C ALA A 163 13.78 14.12 10.30
N LEU A 164 14.39 13.53 11.33
CA LEU A 164 14.11 12.15 11.72
C LEU A 164 12.64 11.97 12.14
N LEU A 165 12.12 12.85 13.00
CA LEU A 165 10.72 12.80 13.43
C LEU A 165 9.74 12.94 12.26
N VAL A 166 10.03 13.81 11.29
CA VAL A 166 9.20 13.96 10.08
C VAL A 166 9.17 12.67 9.27
N VAL A 167 10.31 12.01 9.08
CA VAL A 167 10.36 10.71 8.38
C VAL A 167 9.59 9.65 9.16
N LEU A 168 9.73 9.58 10.48
CA LEU A 168 8.97 8.65 11.31
C LEU A 168 7.46 8.89 11.22
N LEU A 169 7.03 10.14 11.34
CA LEU A 169 5.62 10.51 11.23
C LEU A 169 5.06 10.16 9.85
N TRP A 170 5.82 10.45 8.79
CA TRP A 170 5.45 10.11 7.43
C TRP A 170 5.27 8.60 7.24
N VAL A 171 6.22 7.81 7.71
CA VAL A 171 6.18 6.34 7.61
C VAL A 171 5.02 5.78 8.44
N PHE A 172 4.86 6.25 9.68
CA PHE A 172 3.77 5.84 10.56
C PHE A 172 2.40 6.11 9.91
N TYR A 173 2.20 7.34 9.46
CA TYR A 173 0.96 7.76 8.81
C TYR A 173 0.68 6.99 7.51
N SER A 174 1.71 6.74 6.70
CA SER A 174 1.58 5.95 5.46
C SER A 174 1.16 4.51 5.74
N SER A 175 1.72 3.90 6.79
CA SER A 175 1.37 2.53 7.22
C SER A 175 -0.08 2.45 7.72
N GLU A 176 -0.52 3.41 8.54
CA GLU A 176 -1.90 3.47 9.04
C GLU A 176 -2.92 3.55 7.90
N ILE A 177 -2.72 4.45 6.93
CA ILE A 177 -3.58 4.55 5.74
C ILE A 177 -3.59 3.26 4.95
N PHE A 178 -2.41 2.68 4.75
CA PHE A 178 -2.26 1.47 3.98
C PHE A 178 -3.05 0.30 4.59
N LEU A 179 -2.93 0.10 5.91
CA LEU A 179 -3.64 -0.95 6.64
C LEU A 179 -5.14 -0.67 6.72
N LEU A 180 -5.53 0.58 7.03
CA LEU A 180 -6.94 0.98 7.09
C LEU A 180 -7.63 0.82 5.73
N GLY A 181 -6.94 1.15 4.65
CA GLY A 181 -7.41 0.93 3.28
C GLY A 181 -7.59 -0.54 2.93
N ALA A 182 -6.70 -1.43 3.42
CA ALA A 182 -6.83 -2.87 3.23
C ALA A 182 -8.03 -3.44 4.01
N GLU A 183 -8.22 -3.03 5.26
CA GLU A 183 -9.40 -3.42 6.07
C GLU A 183 -10.70 -2.89 5.46
N PHE A 184 -10.69 -1.65 4.95
CA PHE A 184 -11.85 -1.08 4.24
C PHE A 184 -12.18 -1.86 2.97
N THR A 185 -11.16 -2.23 2.18
CA THR A 185 -11.33 -3.09 1.00
C THR A 185 -11.97 -4.42 1.38
N ARG A 186 -11.52 -5.02 2.49
CA ARG A 186 -12.06 -6.26 3.03
C ARG A 186 -13.51 -6.10 3.48
N ALA A 187 -13.81 -5.10 4.32
CA ALA A 187 -15.16 -4.83 4.81
C ALA A 187 -16.14 -4.55 3.67
N TYR A 188 -15.71 -3.82 2.64
CA TYR A 188 -16.48 -3.59 1.42
C TYR A 188 -16.73 -4.88 0.64
N SER A 189 -15.71 -5.73 0.46
CA SER A 189 -15.85 -7.02 -0.24
C SER A 189 -16.78 -8.01 0.48
N VAL A 190 -16.84 -7.96 1.82
CA VAL A 190 -17.73 -8.80 2.63
C VAL A 190 -19.16 -8.29 2.57
N ARG A 191 -19.38 -6.98 2.57
CA ARG A 191 -20.72 -6.38 2.68
C ARG A 191 -21.41 -6.10 1.34
N TYR A 192 -20.67 -5.88 0.26
CA TYR A 192 -21.19 -5.50 -1.06
C TYR A 192 -20.59 -6.30 -2.24
N GLY A 193 -19.59 -7.16 -1.99
CA GLY A 193 -18.89 -7.95 -3.01
C GLY A 193 -19.30 -9.43 -3.05
N SER A 194 -18.54 -10.23 -3.80
CA SER A 194 -18.76 -11.66 -4.11
C SER A 194 -18.70 -12.64 -2.91
N ARG A 195 -18.82 -12.17 -1.67
CA ARG A 195 -18.67 -12.95 -0.43
C ARG A 195 -19.89 -12.97 0.50
N SER A 196 -21.10 -12.83 -0.05
CA SER A 196 -22.33 -13.07 0.72
C SER A 196 -22.47 -14.53 1.21
N ASP A 197 -21.67 -15.46 0.67
CA ASP A 197 -21.60 -16.87 1.03
C ASP A 197 -20.75 -17.17 2.29
N LEU A 198 -19.85 -16.26 2.67
CA LEU A 198 -19.02 -16.43 3.88
C LEU A 198 -19.82 -16.21 5.16
N GLU A 199 -20.83 -15.33 5.12
CA GLU A 199 -21.74 -15.05 6.23
C GLU A 199 -22.64 -16.28 6.50
N ALA A 200 -23.16 -16.91 5.43
CA ALA A 200 -23.89 -18.17 5.51
C ALA A 200 -23.05 -19.34 6.07
N THR A 201 -21.75 -19.39 5.78
CA THR A 201 -20.85 -20.44 6.30
C THR A 201 -20.52 -20.23 7.79
N ILE A 202 -20.38 -18.97 8.22
CA ILE A 202 -20.14 -18.63 9.63
C ILE A 202 -21.41 -18.92 10.46
N GLU A 203 -22.60 -18.57 9.95
CA GLU A 203 -23.88 -18.92 10.59
C GLU A 203 -24.11 -20.44 10.63
N ALA A 204 -23.82 -21.16 9.53
CA ALA A 204 -23.93 -22.62 9.49
C ALA A 204 -22.95 -23.34 10.44
N SER A 205 -21.78 -22.74 10.75
CA SER A 205 -20.82 -23.26 11.73
C SER A 205 -21.18 -22.97 13.19
N LYS A 206 -22.04 -21.96 13.44
CA LYS A 206 -22.61 -21.70 14.78
C LYS A 206 -23.74 -22.66 15.12
N SER A 207 -24.50 -23.10 14.11
CA SER A 207 -25.67 -23.96 14.28
C SER A 207 -25.45 -25.43 14.70
N PRO A 208 -24.27 -26.10 14.62
CA PRO A 208 -24.14 -27.49 15.07
C PRO A 208 -23.91 -27.63 16.58
N ALA A 209 -23.49 -26.55 17.25
CA ALA A 209 -23.08 -26.61 18.66
C ALA A 209 -24.26 -26.65 19.65
N GLU A 210 -25.47 -26.26 19.24
CA GLU A 210 -26.67 -26.28 20.09
C GLU A 210 -27.50 -27.58 19.99
N ALA A 211 -27.15 -28.51 19.10
CA ALA A 211 -27.92 -29.74 18.89
C ALA A 211 -27.39 -30.99 19.63
N GLY A 212 -26.33 -30.85 20.46
CA GLY A 212 -25.60 -32.00 21.03
C GLY A 212 -25.72 -32.25 22.54
N ASP A 213 -26.24 -31.31 23.34
CA ASP A 213 -26.20 -31.39 24.81
C ASP A 213 -27.57 -31.65 25.46
N GLY A 214 -28.21 -32.75 25.07
CA GLY A 214 -29.58 -33.07 25.51
C GLY A 214 -29.81 -34.54 25.86
N GLY A 215 -28.81 -35.28 26.35
CA GLY A 215 -28.99 -36.72 26.52
C GLY A 215 -28.01 -37.44 27.43
N HIS A 216 -27.71 -36.90 28.62
CA HIS A 216 -27.07 -37.70 29.67
C HIS A 216 -27.50 -37.25 31.06
N ASP A 217 -28.78 -37.43 31.41
CA ASP A 217 -29.08 -37.75 32.82
C ASP A 217 -30.49 -38.32 33.01
N ARG A 218 -30.54 -39.61 33.37
CA ARG A 218 -31.47 -40.19 34.36
C ARG A 218 -31.21 -41.70 34.48
N LYS A 219 -30.31 -42.05 35.40
CA LYS A 219 -30.40 -43.31 36.16
C LYS A 219 -31.17 -43.01 37.45
N VAL A 220 -32.36 -43.60 37.61
CA VAL A 220 -32.85 -44.39 38.76
C VAL A 220 -34.19 -45.00 38.42
#